data_AF-A0A920SRF4-F1
#
_entry.id   AF-A0A920SRF4-F1
#
_cell.length_a   1.000
_cell.length_b   1.000
_cell.length_c   1.000
_cell.angle_alpha   90.00
_cell.angle_beta   90.00
_cell.angle_gamma   90.00
#
_symmetry.space_group_name_H-M   'P 1'
#
loop_
_entity.id
_entity.type
_entity.pdbx_description
1 polymer ?
#
loop_
_entity_poly.entity_id
_entity_poly.type
_entity_poly.pdbx_seq_one_letter_code
_entity_poly.pdbx_strand_id
1 'polypeptide(L)' 'MTTEPAFTVSAPELLFDGPGYTRVQSQGWVRNWDLHPDGSRFIMVSAQGGGAGDVLPAVHLVVNWFEELKRRMGN' A
#
# COMPACT_ATOMS: atom_id res chain seq x y z
N MET A 1 26.38 10.68 -23.95
CA MET A 1 25.43 9.58 -23.71
C MET A 1 24.36 10.16 -22.80
N THR A 2 23.15 10.33 -23.32
CA THR A 2 22.04 11.00 -22.60
C THR A 2 20.94 9.96 -22.44
N THR A 3 20.50 9.72 -21.21
CA THR A 3 19.37 8.84 -20.92
C THR A 3 18.11 9.70 -20.87
N GLU A 4 17.14 9.38 -21.73
CA GLU A 4 15.77 9.89 -21.61
C GLU A 4 14.87 8.87 -20.90
N PRO A 5 13.87 9.33 -20.12
CA PRO A 5 13.44 10.72 -19.99
C PRO A 5 14.22 11.50 -18.92
N ALA A 6 14.34 12.82 -19.13
CA ALA A 6 14.85 13.73 -18.12
C ALA A 6 13.90 13.74 -16.90
N PHE A 7 14.45 13.58 -15.70
CA PHE A 7 13.69 13.70 -14.47
C PHE A 7 13.14 15.13 -14.33
N THR A 8 11.82 15.26 -14.17
CA THR A 8 11.14 16.52 -13.91
C THR A 8 10.34 16.40 -12.62
N VAL A 9 10.35 17.47 -11.81
CA VAL A 9 9.68 17.51 -10.51
C VAL A 9 8.80 18.76 -10.45
N SER A 10 7.59 18.61 -9.91
CA SER A 10 6.64 19.69 -9.67
C SER A 10 6.58 20.07 -8.19
N ALA A 11 5.85 21.15 -7.88
CA ALA A 11 5.45 21.41 -6.51
C ALA A 11 4.61 20.23 -5.97
N PRO A 12 4.73 19.88 -4.68
CA PRO A 12 3.90 18.85 -4.05
C PRO A 12 2.40 19.20 -4.15
N GLU A 13 1.58 18.21 -4.46
CA GLU A 13 0.11 18.32 -4.44
C GLU A 13 -0.46 17.59 -3.22
N LEU A 14 -1.44 18.19 -2.57
CA LEU A 14 -2.17 17.55 -1.47
C LEU A 14 -3.18 16.55 -2.06
N LEU A 15 -2.90 15.26 -1.93
CA LEU A 15 -3.79 14.21 -2.43
C LEU A 15 -4.90 13.85 -1.43
N PHE A 16 -4.59 13.87 -0.13
CA PHE A 16 -5.52 13.48 0.94
C PHE A 16 -5.34 14.38 2.16
N ASP A 17 -6.46 14.78 2.76
CA ASP A 17 -6.50 15.46 4.05
C ASP A 17 -7.46 14.71 4.97
N GLY A 18 -7.06 14.51 6.21
CA GLY A 18 -7.85 13.73 7.16
C GLY A 18 -7.16 13.56 8.51
N PRO A 19 -7.89 13.65 9.63
CA PRO A 19 -7.32 13.62 10.98
C PRO A 19 -6.63 12.29 11.34
N GLY A 20 -6.93 11.21 10.60
CA GLY A 20 -6.29 9.90 10.77
C GLY A 20 -5.00 9.71 9.96
N TYR A 21 -4.70 10.57 8.97
CA TYR A 21 -3.52 10.45 8.12
C TYR A 21 -2.29 11.10 8.76
N THR A 22 -2.04 10.72 10.02
CA THR A 22 -0.88 11.16 10.77
C THR A 22 0.22 10.11 10.71
N ARG A 23 1.45 10.57 10.93
CA ARG A 23 2.58 9.67 11.13
C ARG A 23 2.33 8.86 12.40
N VAL A 24 2.22 7.55 12.27
CA VAL A 24 2.22 6.64 13.43
C VAL A 24 3.61 6.75 14.07
N GLN A 25 3.66 7.28 15.30
CA GLN A 25 4.89 7.38 16.08
C GLN A 25 5.25 5.99 16.65
N SER A 26 5.74 5.11 15.80
CA SER A 26 6.54 3.94 16.21
C SER A 26 8.01 4.36 16.28
N GLN A 27 8.86 3.63 17.02
CA GLN A 27 10.28 3.96 17.30
C GLN A 27 11.19 3.96 16.04
N GLY A 28 10.90 4.83 15.07
CA GLY A 28 11.64 4.95 13.82
C GLY A 28 10.96 5.80 12.75
N TRP A 29 11.66 6.02 11.64
CA TRP A 29 11.10 6.52 10.38
C TRP A 29 10.51 5.35 9.61
N VAL A 30 9.30 4.92 9.98
CA VAL A 30 8.59 3.89 9.21
C VAL A 30 7.76 4.58 8.14
N ARG A 31 8.01 4.25 6.87
CA ARG A 31 7.12 4.65 5.77
C ARG A 31 5.74 4.08 6.06
N ASN A 32 4.73 4.96 6.12
CA ASN A 32 3.34 4.60 6.45
C ASN A 32 2.45 4.57 5.20
N TRP A 33 3.05 4.45 4.02
CA TRP A 33 2.38 4.38 2.72
C TRP A 33 3.25 3.65 1.70
N ASP A 34 2.62 3.12 0.65
CA ASP A 34 3.30 2.56 -0.52
C ASP A 34 2.48 2.80 -1.80
N LEU A 35 3.14 2.78 -2.96
CA LEU A 35 2.54 3.01 -4.27
C LEU A 35 2.60 1.71 -5.09
N HIS A 36 1.47 1.32 -5.68
CA HIS A 36 1.45 0.21 -6.63
C HIS A 36 2.29 0.57 -7.86
N PRO A 37 2.99 -0.39 -8.48
CA PRO A 37 3.78 -0.14 -9.70
C PRO A 37 3.03 0.49 -10.89
N ASP A 38 1.69 0.54 -10.86
CA ASP A 38 0.87 1.18 -11.89
C ASP A 38 0.70 2.69 -11.67
N GLY A 39 1.20 3.23 -10.56
CA GLY A 39 1.15 4.65 -10.22
C GLY A 39 -0.23 5.19 -9.86
N SER A 40 -1.28 4.37 -9.94
CA SER A 40 -2.68 4.80 -9.76
C SER A 40 -3.28 4.34 -8.44
N ARG A 41 -2.69 3.33 -7.80
CA ARG A 41 -3.15 2.77 -6.53
C ARG A 41 -2.09 2.97 -5.47
N PHE A 42 -2.51 3.32 -4.27
CA PHE A 42 -1.63 3.49 -3.13
C PHE A 42 -2.28 2.87 -1.89
N ILE A 43 -1.47 2.58 -0.88
CA ILE A 43 -1.92 2.17 0.45
C ILE A 43 -1.34 3.15 1.47
N MET A 44 -2.08 3.44 2.55
CA MET A 44 -1.64 4.32 3.64
C MET A 44 -2.17 3.80 4.98
N VAL A 45 -1.37 3.93 6.04
CA VAL A 45 -1.79 3.65 7.42
C VAL A 45 -2.58 4.85 7.96
N SER A 46 -3.80 4.59 8.43
CA SER A 46 -4.63 5.58 9.12
C SER A 46 -4.72 5.25 10.61
N ALA A 47 -4.51 6.25 11.46
CA ALA A 47 -4.72 6.14 12.91
C ALA A 47 -6.20 6.00 13.29
N GLN A 48 -7.13 6.22 12.35
CA GLN A 48 -8.56 6.01 12.57
C GLN A 48 -9.03 4.57 12.28
N GLY A 49 -8.17 3.71 11.73
CA GLY A 49 -8.52 2.30 11.50
C GLY A 49 -8.20 1.46 12.73
N GLY A 50 -9.21 1.08 13.51
CA GLY A 50 -9.06 0.20 14.66
C GLY A 50 -9.50 0.82 15.99
N GLY A 51 -10.59 1.60 15.99
CA GLY A 51 -11.40 1.66 17.22
C GLY A 51 -11.83 0.24 17.58
N ALA A 52 -11.94 -0.07 18.88
CA ALA A 52 -12.49 -1.34 19.35
C ALA A 52 -13.92 -1.50 18.83
N GLY A 53 -14.09 -2.04 17.63
CA GLY A 53 -15.37 -2.04 16.90
C GLY A 53 -15.26 -2.00 15.37
N ASP A 54 -14.12 -1.57 14.80
CA ASP A 54 -13.94 -1.63 13.33
C ASP A 54 -13.65 -3.07 12.92
N VAL A 55 -14.62 -3.69 12.23
CA VAL A 55 -14.48 -5.01 11.65
C VAL A 55 -13.29 -4.99 10.69
N LEU A 56 -12.27 -5.81 10.95
CA LEU A 56 -11.19 -6.01 9.99
C LEU A 56 -11.80 -6.28 8.61
N PRO A 57 -11.42 -5.56 7.55
CA PRO A 57 -11.85 -5.92 6.21
C PRO A 57 -11.50 -7.39 5.98
N ALA A 58 -12.41 -8.12 5.33
CA ALA A 58 -12.36 -9.58 5.25
C ALA A 58 -10.94 -10.11 5.00
N VAL A 59 -10.42 -10.88 5.96
CA VAL A 59 -9.11 -11.53 5.81
C VAL A 59 -9.30 -12.72 4.86
N HIS A 60 -8.86 -12.56 3.62
CA HIS A 60 -8.85 -13.64 2.65
C HIS A 60 -7.58 -14.48 2.82
N LEU A 61 -7.68 -15.54 3.61
CA LEU A 61 -6.59 -16.51 3.76
C LEU A 61 -6.64 -17.52 2.61
N VAL A 62 -5.62 -17.50 1.74
CA VAL A 62 -5.42 -18.53 0.72
C VAL A 62 -4.41 -19.54 1.24
N VAL A 63 -4.90 -20.71 1.62
CA VAL A 63 -4.05 -21.84 2.00
C VAL A 63 -3.69 -22.66 0.76
N ASN A 64 -2.54 -23.34 0.78
CA ASN A 64 -2.11 -24.28 -0.27
C ASN A 64 -2.03 -23.67 -1.68
N TRP A 65 -1.74 -22.37 -1.79
CA TRP A 65 -1.66 -21.68 -3.10
C TRP A 65 -0.77 -22.39 -4.12
N PHE A 66 0.37 -22.95 -3.69
CA PHE A 66 1.26 -23.68 -4.58
C PHE A 66 0.65 -24.97 -5.13
N GLU A 67 -0.14 -25.69 -4.34
CA GLU A 67 -0.84 -26.89 -4.82
C GLU A 67 -1.98 -26.54 -5.78
N GLU A 68 -2.70 -25.45 -5.49
CA GLU A 68 -3.69 -24.89 -6.41
C GLU A 68 -3.05 -24.49 -7.75
N LEU A 69 -1.89 -23.83 -7.68
CA LEU A 69 -1.14 -23.39 -8.85
C LEU A 69 -0.70 -24.58 -9.72
N LYS A 70 -0.12 -25.62 -9.11
CA LYS A 70 0.29 -26.85 -9.82
C LYS A 70 -0.90 -27.52 -10.51
N ARG A 71 -2.04 -27.64 -9.83
CA ARG A 71 -3.27 -28.23 -10.39
C ARG A 71 -3.78 -27.45 -11.61
N ARG A 72 -3.66 -26.12 -11.60
CA ARG A 72 -4.06 -25.25 -12.71
C ARG A 72 -3.08 -25.23 -13.88
N MET A 73 -1.79 -25.43 -13.59
CA MET A 73 -0.74 -25.47 -14.61
C MET A 73 -0.60 -26.83 -15.31
N GLY A 74 -1.36 -27.85 -14.89
CA GLY A 74 -1.48 -29.12 -15.61
C GLY A 74 -0.21 -29.98 -15.59
N ASN A 75 0.41 -30.13 -14.42
CA ASN A 75 1.38 -31.20 -14.16
C ASN A 75 0.72 -32.42 -13.51
#